data_AF-A0A6C0IHD3-F1
#
_entry.id   AF-A0A6C0IHD3-F1
#
_cell.length_a   1.000
_cell.length_b   1.000
_cell.length_c   1.000
_cell.angle_alpha   90.00
_cell.angle_beta   90.00
_cell.angle_gamma   90.00
#
_symmetry.space_group_name_H-M   'P 1'
#
loop_
_entity.id
_entity.type
_entity.pdbx_description
1 polymer ?
#
loop_
_entity_poly.entity_id
_entity_poly.type
_entity_poly.pdbx_seq_one_letter_code
_entity_poly.pdbx_strand_id
1 'polypeptide(L)'
;MTLQLIDNLLTVINNNDTILIEDGVYSPNHPLVNALLYLAEDELTGPDGPKNIHELKKAGWNIFPGDNDRFGWLTGCIELRRGLIVFG
;
A
#
# COMPACT_ATOMS: atom_id res chain seq x y z
N MET A 1 -4.39 12.34 9.97
CA MET A 1 -5.74 11.82 9.67
C MET A 1 -5.67 10.82 8.52
N THR A 2 -5.01 11.16 7.41
CA THR A 2 -4.87 10.28 6.23
C THR A 2 -4.15 8.95 6.51
N LEU A 3 -3.05 8.96 7.28
CA LEU A 3 -2.34 7.71 7.63
C LEU A 3 -3.21 6.71 8.40
N GLN A 4 -4.09 7.21 9.27
CA GLN A 4 -5.03 6.35 10.00
C GLN A 4 -6.10 5.76 9.07
N LEU A 5 -6.45 6.47 7.99
CA LEU A 5 -7.33 5.93 6.96
C LEU A 5 -6.63 4.85 6.14
N ILE A 6 -5.36 5.04 5.77
CA ILE A 6 -4.54 4.02 5.11
C ILE A 6 -4.44 2.77 5.97
N ASP A 7 -4.12 2.91 7.26
CA ASP A 7 -4.04 1.81 8.24
C ASP A 7 -5.38 1.02 8.35
N ASN A 8 -6.50 1.74 8.43
CA ASN A 8 -7.83 1.12 8.45
C ASN A 8 -8.16 0.37 7.15
N LEU A 9 -7.83 0.95 5.99
CA LEU A 9 -8.05 0.31 4.69
C LEU A 9 -7.20 -0.96 4.55
N LEU A 10 -5.92 -0.89 4.92
CA LEU A 10 -5.03 -2.06 4.94
C LEU A 10 -5.60 -3.15 5.83
N THR A 11 -6.08 -2.82 7.03
CA THR A 11 -6.74 -3.79 7.93
C THR A 11 -7.95 -4.43 7.29
N VAL A 12 -8.85 -3.65 6.68
CA VAL A 12 -10.07 -4.18 6.07
C VAL A 12 -9.75 -5.05 4.84
N ILE A 13 -8.83 -4.62 3.98
CA ILE A 13 -8.42 -5.37 2.78
C ILE A 13 -7.73 -6.68 3.17
N ASN A 14 -6.82 -6.64 4.15
CA ASN A 14 -6.07 -7.80 4.61
C ASN A 14 -6.98 -8.91 5.19
N ASN A 15 -8.08 -8.52 5.82
CA ASN A 15 -9.06 -9.43 6.43
C ASN A 15 -10.22 -9.81 5.49
N ASN A 16 -10.25 -9.30 4.26
CA ASN A 16 -11.33 -9.57 3.33
C ASN A 16 -10.92 -10.63 2.28
N ASP A 17 -11.41 -11.85 2.49
CA ASP A 17 -11.11 -13.00 1.63
C ASP A 17 -11.86 -12.98 0.28
N THR A 18 -12.83 -12.07 0.11
CA THR A 18 -13.62 -11.94 -1.13
C THR A 18 -12.95 -11.06 -2.18
N ILE A 19 -11.93 -10.27 -1.80
CA ILE A 19 -11.19 -9.44 -2.74
C ILE A 19 -10.34 -10.35 -3.64
N LEU A 20 -10.45 -10.12 -4.94
CA LEU A 20 -9.71 -10.84 -5.97
C LEU A 20 -8.23 -10.45 -5.96
N ILE A 21 -7.39 -11.46 -6.18
CA ILE A 21 -5.94 -11.33 -6.30
C ILE A 21 -5.55 -11.95 -7.64
N GLU A 22 -4.88 -11.15 -8.46
CA GLU A 22 -4.43 -11.52 -9.81
C GLU A 22 -2.90 -11.48 -9.78
N ASP A 23 -2.24 -12.58 -10.13
CA ASP A 23 -0.78 -12.73 -10.11
C ASP A 23 -0.11 -12.32 -8.78
N GLY A 24 -0.80 -12.59 -7.66
CA GLY A 24 -0.30 -12.26 -6.31
C GLY A 24 -0.53 -10.81 -5.89
N VAL A 25 -1.20 -9.99 -6.70
CA VAL A 25 -1.50 -8.58 -6.43
C VAL A 25 -3.00 -8.38 -6.25
N TYR A 26 -3.39 -7.59 -5.25
CA TYR A 26 -4.79 -7.23 -5.04
C TYR A 26 -5.31 -6.37 -6.21
N SER A 27 -6.45 -6.78 -6.79
CA SER A 27 -6.97 -6.14 -8.00
C SER A 27 -7.43 -4.70 -7.75
N PRO A 28 -6.99 -3.70 -8.55
CA PRO A 28 -7.39 -2.31 -8.42
C PRO A 28 -8.85 -2.06 -8.81
N ASN A 29 -9.55 -3.05 -9.38
CA ASN A 29 -10.98 -2.99 -9.67
C ASN A 29 -11.85 -3.02 -8.40
N HIS A 30 -11.29 -3.48 -7.27
CA HIS A 30 -12.00 -3.46 -6.01
C HIS A 30 -11.98 -2.04 -5.40
N PRO A 31 -13.13 -1.42 -5.04
CA PRO A 31 -13.18 -0.03 -4.60
C PRO A 31 -12.28 0.31 -3.41
N LEU A 32 -12.14 -0.60 -2.44
CA LEU A 32 -11.25 -0.39 -1.29
C LEU A 32 -9.77 -0.42 -1.68
N VAL A 33 -9.40 -1.30 -2.61
CA VAL A 33 -8.02 -1.39 -3.10
C VAL A 33 -7.70 -0.14 -3.90
N ASN A 34 -8.62 0.30 -4.77
CA ASN A 34 -8.47 1.53 -5.53
C ASN A 34 -8.32 2.77 -4.62
N ALA A 35 -9.15 2.88 -3.58
CA ALA A 35 -9.06 3.97 -2.61
C ALA A 35 -7.73 3.96 -1.85
N LEU A 36 -7.24 2.78 -1.46
CA LEU A 36 -5.93 2.64 -0.84
C LEU A 36 -4.82 3.07 -1.80
N LEU A 37 -4.87 2.66 -3.07
CA LEU A 37 -3.88 3.03 -4.08
C LEU A 37 -3.82 4.54 -4.28
N TYR A 38 -4.99 5.19 -4.39
CA TYR A 38 -5.07 6.64 -4.51
C TYR A 38 -4.41 7.36 -3.33
N LEU A 39 -4.67 6.90 -2.09
CA LEU A 39 -4.06 7.48 -0.90
C LEU A 39 -2.57 7.15 -0.77
N ALA A 40 -2.16 5.94 -1.17
CA ALA A 40 -0.77 5.52 -1.15
C ALA A 40 0.07 6.33 -2.13
N GLU A 41 -0.48 6.63 -3.31
CA GLU A 41 0.17 7.49 -4.30
C GLU A 41 0.42 8.89 -3.72
N ASP A 42 -0.58 9.50 -3.09
CA ASP A 42 -0.43 10.86 -2.54
C ASP A 42 0.49 10.90 -1.30
N GLU A 43 0.32 9.96 -0.38
CA GLU A 43 0.92 10.03 0.95
C GLU A 43 2.23 9.25 1.08
N LEU A 44 2.50 8.25 0.24
CA LEU A 44 3.68 7.37 0.37
C LEU A 44 4.74 7.60 -0.70
N THR A 45 4.41 8.21 -1.84
CA THR A 45 5.40 8.55 -2.89
C THR A 45 5.82 10.03 -2.85
N GLY A 46 5.05 10.89 -2.16
CA GLY A 46 5.36 12.30 -1.98
C GLY A 46 6.55 12.62 -1.06
N PRO A 47 6.85 13.92 -0.82
CA PRO A 47 8.00 14.36 0.00
C PRO A 47 8.00 13.82 1.43
N ASP A 48 6.81 13.63 2.02
CA ASP A 48 6.63 13.05 3.35
C ASP A 48 6.56 11.51 3.34
N GLY A 49 6.61 10.89 2.15
CA GLY A 49 6.51 9.45 1.94
C GLY A 49 7.42 8.62 2.85
N PRO A 50 8.73 8.89 2.93
CA PRO A 50 9.63 8.15 3.82
C PRO A 50 9.22 8.17 5.30
N LYS A 51 8.71 9.29 5.78
CA LYS A 51 8.21 9.44 7.16
C LYS A 51 6.90 8.68 7.35
N ASN A 52 5.99 8.80 6.40
CA ASN A 52 4.69 8.14 6.41
C ASN A 52 4.82 6.61 6.36
N ILE A 53 5.70 6.10 5.50
CA ILE A 53 6.07 4.68 5.42
C ILE A 53 6.64 4.20 6.77
N HIS A 54 7.50 5.01 7.42
CA HIS A 54 8.06 4.65 8.73
C HIS A 54 6.98 4.51 9.81
N GLU A 55 5.98 5.40 9.83
CA GLU A 55 4.87 5.28 10.79
C GLU A 55 3.98 4.06 10.51
N LEU A 56 3.70 3.74 9.25
CA LEU A 56 2.95 2.52 8.90
C LEU A 56 3.74 1.24 9.23
N LYS A 57 5.06 1.24 9.10
CA LYS A 57 5.92 0.14 9.56
C LYS A 57 5.85 -0.07 11.07
N LYS A 58 5.81 1.02 11.85
CA LYS A 58 5.60 0.92 13.31
C LYS A 58 4.23 0.35 13.66
N ALA A 59 3.22 0.60 12.84
CA ALA A 59 1.89 0.01 12.99
C ALA A 59 1.85 -1.49 12.62
N GLY A 60 2.93 -2.04 12.05
CA GLY A 60 3.08 -3.46 11.76
C GLY A 60 2.96 -3.82 10.27
N TRP A 61 2.80 -2.84 9.38
CA TRP A 61 2.73 -3.09 7.94
C TRP A 61 4.12 -3.25 7.32
N ASN A 62 4.29 -4.31 6.53
CA ASN A 62 5.52 -4.50 5.78
C ASN A 62 5.44 -3.74 4.45
N ILE A 63 6.21 -2.66 4.33
CA ILE A 63 6.29 -1.79 3.14
C ILE A 63 7.72 -1.77 2.60
N PHE A 64 7.91 -1.99 1.31
CA PHE A 64 9.23 -2.13 0.72
C PHE A 64 9.22 -1.67 -0.75
N PRO A 65 10.39 -1.34 -1.33
CA PRO A 65 10.44 -1.00 -2.75
C PRO A 65 10.16 -2.23 -3.62
N GLY A 66 9.33 -2.08 -4.65
CA GLY A 66 9.20 -3.04 -5.74
C GLY A 66 10.34 -2.84 -6.74
N ASP A 67 10.17 -1.86 -7.62
CA ASP A 67 11.19 -1.40 -8.56
C ASP A 67 11.89 -0.14 -8.06
N ASN A 68 13.17 0.01 -8.42
CA ASN A 68 13.96 1.19 -8.11
C ASN A 68 14.61 1.74 -9.37
N ASP A 69 14.74 3.06 -9.42
CA ASP A 69 15.59 3.75 -10.39
C ASP A 69 16.75 4.50 -9.68
N ARG A 70 17.48 5.33 -10.42
CA ARG A 70 18.59 6.11 -9.85
C ARG A 70 18.15 7.24 -8.90
N PHE A 71 16.86 7.55 -8.84
CA PHE A 71 16.26 8.61 -8.03
C PHE A 71 15.49 8.07 -6.81
N GLY A 72 15.19 6.77 -6.76
CA GLY A 72 14.60 6.12 -5.59
C GLY A 72 13.67 4.97 -5.96
N TRP A 73 12.60 4.82 -5.18
CA TRP A 73 11.56 3.83 -5.45
C TRP A 73 10.76 4.30 -6.65
N LEU A 74 10.67 3.45 -7.68
CA LEU A 74 9.75 3.65 -8.79
C LEU A 74 8.37 3.11 -8.41
N THR A 75 8.34 1.98 -7.72
CA THR A 75 7.11 1.41 -7.15
C THR A 75 7.33 1.01 -5.70
N GLY A 76 6.29 1.19 -4.89
CA GLY A 76 6.20 0.68 -3.52
C GLY A 76 5.29 -0.53 -3.45
N CYS A 77 5.63 -1.47 -2.57
CA CYS A 77 4.86 -2.66 -2.28
C CYS A 77 4.46 -2.68 -0.80
N ILE A 78 3.21 -3.05 -0.51
CA ILE A 78 2.72 -3.36 0.83
C ILE A 78 2.32 -4.83 0.86
N GLU A 79 2.95 -5.61 1.74
CA GLU A 79 2.62 -7.01 1.92
C GLU A 79 1.43 -7.20 2.87
N LEU A 80 0.43 -7.91 2.36
CA LEU A 80 -0.74 -8.38 3.09
C LEU A 80 -0.73 -9.92 3.11
N ARG A 81 -1.58 -10.51 3.95
CA ARG A 81 -1.65 -11.96 4.21
C ARG A 81 -1.77 -12.82 2.94
N ARG A 82 -2.47 -12.32 1.91
CA ARG A 82 -2.80 -13.08 0.70
C ARG A 82 -2.05 -12.60 -0.54
N GLY A 83 -1.35 -11.47 -0.50
CA GLY A 83 -0.77 -10.84 -1.68
C GLY A 83 -0.26 -9.43 -1.42
N LEU A 84 0.04 -8.72 -2.50
CA LEU A 84 0.66 -7.40 -2.48
C LEU A 84 -0.30 -6.30 -2.90
N ILE A 85 -0.16 -5.12 -2.31
CA ILE A 85 -0.61 -3.85 -2.89
C ILE A 85 0.60 -3.19 -3.53
N VAL A 86 0.53 -2.86 -4.82
CA VAL A 86 1.61 -2.19 -5.56
C VAL A 86 1.14 -0.78 -5.94
N PHE A 87 1.93 0.24 -5.61
CA PHE A 87 1.65 1.66 -5.83
C PHE A 87 2.92 2.37 -6.36
N GLY A 88 2.81 3.61 -6.86
CA GLY A 88 3.90 4.33 -7.55
C GLY A 88 3.80 4.29 -9.06
#